data_AF-A0A369VQT6-F1
#
_entry.id   AF-A0A369VQT6-F1
#
_cell.length_a   1.000
_cell.length_b   1.000
_cell.length_c   1.000
_cell.angle_alpha   90.00
_cell.angle_beta   90.00
_cell.angle_gamma   90.00
#
_symmetry.space_group_name_H-M   'P 1'
#
loop_
_entity.id
_entity.type
_entity.pdbx_description
1 polymer ?
#
loop_
_entity_poly.entity_id
_entity_poly.type
_entity_poly.pdbx_seq_one_letter_code
_entity_poly.pdbx_strand_id
1 'polypeptide(L)'
;MTRCRATPFSATTSPHSFWRALAAALGTALVLASTPATAQVPSGMGSVRNFPDAALRGELTVNSTADATLNGNAIRMAPGMRLFSPQNTLVMAHTVLGQRFKVNYVIEPSTGLLISAWILTKAEASQPRKASDSVGRNFRVESDTTPR
;
A
#
# COMPACT_ATOMS: atom_id res chain seq x y z
N MET A 1 31.50 62.21 -31.56
CA MET A 1 32.48 63.14 -30.94
C MET A 1 32.02 63.37 -29.50
N THR A 2 32.71 62.89 -28.46
CA THR A 2 33.81 63.56 -27.72
C THR A 2 33.48 65.01 -27.33
N ARG A 3 33.53 65.47 -26.07
CA ARG A 3 33.91 64.87 -24.76
C ARG A 3 32.82 65.26 -23.71
N CYS A 4 32.88 65.04 -22.39
CA CYS A 4 33.94 64.57 -21.49
C CYS A 4 33.38 63.84 -20.23
N ARG A 5 34.08 63.92 -19.08
CA ARG A 5 33.82 63.29 -17.77
C ARG A 5 34.23 64.27 -16.66
N ALA A 6 33.48 64.33 -15.55
CA ALA A 6 34.01 64.39 -14.17
C ALA A 6 32.89 64.54 -13.12
N THR A 7 32.90 63.69 -12.10
CA THR A 7 32.31 63.94 -10.78
C THR A 7 33.24 64.81 -9.94
N PRO A 8 32.75 65.39 -8.84
CA PRO A 8 33.47 65.17 -7.58
C PRO A 8 32.60 64.59 -6.47
N PHE A 9 33.24 63.73 -5.69
CA PHE A 9 32.80 63.24 -4.39
C PHE A 9 33.11 64.31 -3.33
N SER A 10 32.27 64.45 -2.30
CA SER A 10 32.71 64.61 -0.90
C SER A 10 31.55 64.46 0.06
N ALA A 11 31.79 63.72 1.14
CA ALA A 11 30.87 63.52 2.24
C ALA A 11 31.09 64.57 3.34
N THR A 12 30.09 64.78 4.20
CA THR A 12 30.32 65.18 5.59
C THR A 12 29.38 64.40 6.52
N THR A 13 29.92 64.05 7.67
CA THR A 13 29.45 63.07 8.66
C THR A 13 28.56 63.70 9.75
N SER A 14 27.88 62.83 10.50
CA SER A 14 27.44 63.04 11.91
C SER A 14 26.16 63.86 12.16
N PRO A 15 25.56 63.76 13.38
CA PRO A 15 25.92 62.91 14.52
C PRO A 15 24.81 62.02 15.11
N HIS A 16 25.25 60.97 15.82
CA HIS A 16 24.75 60.44 17.09
C HIS A 16 23.24 60.54 17.42
N SER A 17 22.52 59.40 17.42
CA SER A 17 22.55 58.41 18.53
C SER A 17 21.75 58.83 19.78
N PHE A 18 20.43 58.96 19.66
CA PHE A 18 19.52 58.99 20.83
C PHE A 18 18.23 58.16 20.71
N TRP A 19 18.05 57.35 19.65
CA TRP A 19 16.87 56.47 19.51
C TRP A 19 17.22 54.98 19.32
N ARG A 20 18.04 54.45 20.23
CA ARG A 20 18.25 52.99 20.42
C ARG A 20 17.84 52.57 21.84
N ALA A 21 16.55 52.65 22.17
CA ALA A 21 15.96 51.97 23.31
C ALA A 21 14.41 52.05 23.31
N LEU A 22 13.72 51.16 22.59
CA LEU A 22 12.52 50.45 23.03
C LEU A 22 12.05 49.45 21.94
N ALA A 23 11.53 48.29 22.34
CA ALA A 23 10.81 47.28 21.52
C ALA A 23 11.43 46.92 20.14
N ALA A 24 12.10 45.79 19.91
CA ALA A 24 12.11 44.52 20.64
C ALA A 24 10.71 43.88 20.84
N ALA A 25 10.01 43.52 19.75
CA ALA A 25 9.21 42.29 19.60
C ALA A 25 8.50 42.21 18.23
N LEU A 26 8.21 40.97 17.78
CA LEU A 26 7.35 40.56 16.65
C LEU A 26 7.74 41.07 15.23
N GLY A 27 8.20 40.14 14.38
CA GLY A 27 8.44 40.39 12.95
C GLY A 27 8.91 39.19 12.12
N THR A 28 9.11 38.01 12.73
CA THR A 28 9.52 36.78 12.01
C THR A 28 8.31 36.06 11.42
N ALA A 29 7.96 36.38 10.18
CA ALA A 29 6.98 35.64 9.39
C ALA A 29 7.58 35.24 8.04
N LEU A 30 7.17 34.06 7.55
CA LEU A 30 7.43 33.55 6.20
C LEU A 30 8.84 32.98 5.90
N VAL A 31 9.26 31.95 6.65
CA VAL A 31 10.06 30.87 6.07
C VAL A 31 9.10 29.78 5.61
N LEU A 32 9.18 29.40 4.34
CA LEU A 32 8.22 28.49 3.69
C LEU A 32 8.26 27.11 4.34
N ALA A 33 7.10 26.61 4.77
CA ALA A 33 6.94 25.23 5.21
C ALA A 33 6.99 24.28 4.00
N SER A 34 8.19 23.87 3.61
CA SER A 34 8.40 22.79 2.64
C SER A 34 8.00 21.45 3.27
N THR A 35 6.71 21.12 3.22
CA THR A 35 6.23 19.78 3.58
C THR A 35 6.93 18.76 2.68
N PRO A 36 7.61 17.73 3.24
CA PRO A 36 8.15 16.67 2.42
C PRO A 36 6.99 15.93 1.77
N ALA A 37 6.83 16.11 0.46
CA ALA A 37 5.90 15.32 -0.33
C ALA A 37 6.33 13.85 -0.20
N THR A 38 5.51 13.03 0.47
CA THR A 38 5.72 11.59 0.56
C THR A 38 5.52 11.00 -0.82
N ALA A 39 6.61 10.92 -1.58
CA ALA A 39 6.63 10.31 -2.90
C ALA A 39 6.00 8.92 -2.79
N GLN A 40 4.85 8.73 -3.45
CA GLN A 40 4.19 7.44 -3.50
C GLN A 40 5.07 6.51 -4.33
N VAL A 41 5.92 5.74 -3.66
CA VAL A 41 6.80 4.75 -4.29
C VAL A 41 5.89 3.76 -5.04
N PRO A 42 5.88 3.76 -6.39
CA PRO A 42 5.25 2.68 -7.12
C PRO A 42 6.02 1.43 -6.71
N SER A 43 5.34 0.39 -6.21
CA SER A 43 6.00 -0.82 -5.71
C SER A 43 6.64 -1.59 -6.87
N GLY A 44 7.82 -1.12 -7.28
CA GLY A 44 8.62 -1.66 -8.35
C GLY A 44 9.25 -3.01 -7.97
N MET A 45 9.50 -3.80 -8.99
CA MET A 45 10.02 -5.17 -8.91
C MET A 45 11.16 -5.31 -7.88
N GLY A 46 10.93 -6.13 -6.86
CA GLY A 46 11.95 -6.50 -5.86
C GLY A 46 11.60 -6.11 -4.43
N SER A 47 10.74 -5.11 -4.20
CA SER A 47 10.25 -4.82 -2.85
C SER A 47 9.11 -5.77 -2.47
N VAL A 48 9.14 -6.27 -1.24
CA VAL A 48 8.03 -7.04 -0.66
C VAL A 48 6.84 -6.10 -0.49
N ARG A 49 5.81 -6.25 -1.32
CA ARG A 49 4.60 -5.42 -1.21
C ARG A 49 3.91 -5.65 0.13
N ASN A 50 3.35 -4.58 0.69
CA ASN A 50 2.59 -4.68 1.92
C ASN A 50 1.22 -5.34 1.66
N PHE A 51 0.90 -6.39 2.41
CA PHE A 51 -0.39 -7.07 2.35
C PHE A 51 -1.26 -6.67 3.55
N PRO A 52 -2.58 -6.48 3.40
CA PRO A 52 -3.46 -6.21 4.54
C PRO A 52 -3.44 -7.37 5.54
N ASP A 53 -3.59 -7.11 6.84
CA ASP A 53 -3.48 -8.18 7.88
C ASP A 53 -4.47 -9.33 7.65
N ALA A 54 -5.69 -9.01 7.21
CA ALA A 54 -6.72 -9.98 6.86
C ALA A 54 -6.38 -10.91 5.68
N ALA A 55 -5.29 -10.67 4.94
CA ALA A 55 -4.90 -11.56 3.85
C ALA A 55 -4.33 -12.88 4.37
N LEU A 56 -4.92 -14.01 4.00
CA LEU A 56 -4.46 -15.35 4.31
C LEU A 56 -3.63 -15.94 3.17
N ARG A 57 -2.77 -16.92 3.48
CA ARG A 57 -1.98 -17.65 2.48
C ARG A 57 -2.71 -18.92 2.02
N GLY A 58 -2.82 -19.14 0.71
CA GLY A 58 -3.38 -20.36 0.13
C GLY A 58 -2.97 -20.63 -1.33
N GLU A 59 -3.55 -21.68 -1.91
CA GLU A 59 -3.45 -22.04 -3.34
C GLU A 59 -4.80 -21.77 -4.01
N LEU A 60 -4.84 -20.89 -5.02
CA LEU A 60 -6.05 -20.53 -5.76
C LEU A 60 -5.99 -21.12 -7.19
N THR A 61 -7.06 -21.75 -7.62
CA THR A 61 -7.32 -22.16 -9.01
C THR A 61 -8.60 -21.48 -9.46
N VAL A 62 -8.56 -20.65 -10.52
CA VAL A 62 -9.75 -19.94 -11.00
C VAL A 62 -10.52 -20.86 -11.95
N ASN A 63 -11.80 -21.13 -11.68
CA ASN A 63 -12.59 -22.09 -12.46
C ASN A 63 -13.53 -21.39 -13.45
N SER A 64 -14.13 -20.27 -13.03
CA SER A 64 -15.02 -19.43 -13.84
C SER A 64 -14.85 -17.95 -13.47
N THR A 65 -15.74 -17.08 -13.94
CA THR A 65 -15.80 -15.67 -13.54
C THR A 65 -16.33 -15.45 -12.12
N ALA A 66 -17.03 -16.45 -11.56
CA ALA A 66 -17.67 -16.38 -10.24
C ALA A 66 -17.21 -17.51 -9.28
N ASP A 67 -16.51 -18.52 -9.78
CA ASP A 67 -16.09 -19.70 -9.03
C ASP A 67 -14.58 -19.92 -9.09
N ALA A 68 -14.03 -20.34 -7.95
CA ALA A 68 -12.66 -20.78 -7.83
C ALA A 68 -12.55 -21.98 -6.88
N THR A 69 -11.41 -22.65 -6.91
CA THR A 69 -11.01 -23.65 -5.92
C THR A 69 -9.86 -23.08 -5.10
N LEU A 70 -10.02 -23.04 -3.78
CA LEU A 70 -9.09 -22.47 -2.82
C LEU A 70 -8.66 -23.54 -1.82
N ASN A 71 -7.37 -23.90 -1.82
CA ASN A 71 -6.81 -25.02 -1.05
C ASN A 71 -7.53 -26.37 -1.29
N GLY A 72 -8.14 -26.56 -2.46
CA GLY A 72 -8.95 -27.74 -2.80
C GLY A 72 -10.45 -27.61 -2.53
N ASN A 73 -10.89 -26.58 -1.79
CA ASN A 73 -12.30 -26.33 -1.50
C ASN A 73 -12.91 -25.35 -2.52
N ALA A 74 -14.13 -25.60 -2.99
CA ALA A 74 -14.83 -24.65 -3.87
C ALA A 74 -15.21 -23.38 -3.10
N ILE A 75 -14.98 -22.21 -3.71
CA ILE A 75 -15.31 -20.89 -3.16
C ILE A 75 -15.92 -19.98 -4.23
N ARG A 76 -16.88 -19.15 -3.83
CA ARG A 76 -17.47 -18.11 -4.67
C ARG A 76 -16.60 -16.84 -4.63
N MET A 77 -16.42 -16.22 -5.78
CA MET A 77 -15.73 -14.95 -5.94
C MET A 77 -16.72 -13.79 -5.89
N ALA A 78 -16.32 -12.67 -5.30
CA ALA A 78 -17.16 -11.48 -5.24
C ALA A 78 -17.32 -10.84 -6.63
N PRO A 79 -18.46 -10.18 -6.91
CA PRO A 79 -18.60 -9.33 -8.10
C PRO A 79 -17.48 -8.27 -8.12
N GLY A 80 -16.62 -8.31 -9.14
CA GLY A 80 -15.47 -7.42 -9.24
C GLY A 80 -14.24 -7.84 -8.42
N MET A 81 -14.11 -9.11 -8.05
CA MET A 81 -12.91 -9.69 -7.42
C MET A 81 -11.62 -9.25 -8.15
N ARG A 82 -10.64 -8.76 -7.39
CA ARG A 82 -9.37 -8.24 -7.91
C ARG A 82 -8.26 -9.28 -7.78
N LEU A 83 -7.76 -9.76 -8.91
CA LEU A 83 -6.56 -10.60 -8.97
C LEU A 83 -5.35 -9.75 -9.35
N PHE A 84 -4.30 -9.77 -8.54
CA PHE A 84 -3.06 -9.04 -8.77
C PHE A 84 -1.93 -9.98 -9.18
N SER A 85 -1.16 -9.60 -10.19
CA SER A 85 0.07 -10.27 -10.62
C SER A 85 1.18 -10.14 -9.56
N PRO A 86 2.31 -10.87 -9.71
CA PRO A 86 3.51 -10.61 -8.94
C PRO A 86 4.05 -9.17 -9.07
N GLN A 87 3.80 -8.51 -10.21
CA GLN A 87 4.14 -7.10 -10.49
C GLN A 87 3.08 -6.12 -9.96
N ASN A 88 2.14 -6.59 -9.13
CA ASN A 88 1.03 -5.83 -8.56
C ASN A 88 0.08 -5.17 -9.60
N THR A 89 0.06 -5.70 -10.83
CA THR A 89 -0.89 -5.29 -11.89
C THR A 89 -2.17 -6.11 -11.83
N LEU A 90 -3.32 -5.55 -12.24
CA LEU A 90 -4.56 -6.32 -12.31
C LEU A 90 -4.49 -7.36 -13.44
N VAL A 91 -4.79 -8.61 -13.10
CA VAL A 91 -4.88 -9.75 -14.02
C VAL A 91 -6.35 -10.05 -14.29
N MET A 92 -6.72 -10.18 -15.55
CA MET A 92 -8.07 -10.58 -15.93
C MET A 92 -8.27 -12.06 -15.60
N ALA A 93 -9.21 -12.40 -14.71
CA ALA A 93 -9.46 -13.77 -14.26
C ALA A 93 -9.62 -14.80 -15.41
N HIS A 94 -10.20 -14.37 -16.53
CA HIS A 94 -10.36 -15.15 -17.76
C HIS A 94 -9.04 -15.67 -18.37
N THR A 95 -7.91 -14.97 -18.21
CA THR A 95 -6.63 -15.38 -18.82
C THR A 95 -5.87 -16.44 -18.00
N VAL A 96 -6.38 -16.75 -16.80
CA VAL A 96 -5.74 -17.64 -15.82
C VAL A 96 -6.67 -18.77 -15.35
N LEU A 97 -7.75 -19.03 -16.10
CA LEU A 97 -8.67 -20.14 -15.83
C LEU A 97 -7.94 -21.49 -15.88
N GLY A 98 -8.27 -22.38 -14.94
CA GLY A 98 -7.66 -23.69 -14.77
C GLY A 98 -6.23 -23.70 -14.22
N GLN A 99 -5.57 -22.54 -14.13
CA GLN A 99 -4.21 -22.44 -13.61
C GLN A 99 -4.21 -22.30 -12.07
N ARG A 100 -3.28 -22.99 -11.41
CA ARG A 100 -3.10 -22.95 -9.95
C ARG A 100 -1.96 -22.00 -9.58
N PHE A 101 -2.24 -21.08 -8.66
CA PHE A 101 -1.27 -20.12 -8.15
C PHE A 101 -1.24 -20.13 -6.62
N LYS A 102 -0.03 -19.99 -6.07
CA LYS A 102 0.14 -19.63 -4.67
C LYS A 102 -0.20 -18.14 -4.51
N VAL A 103 -1.20 -17.86 -3.68
CA VAL A 103 -1.73 -16.51 -3.48
C VAL A 103 -1.75 -16.11 -2.01
N ASN A 104 -1.64 -14.81 -1.75
CA ASN A 104 -2.29 -14.21 -0.60
C ASN A 104 -3.72 -13.82 -1.02
N TYR A 105 -4.72 -13.93 -0.14
CA TYR A 105 -6.11 -13.66 -0.49
C TYR A 105 -6.91 -13.10 0.68
N VAL A 106 -7.96 -12.32 0.43
CA VAL A 106 -8.90 -11.82 1.44
C VAL A 106 -10.30 -12.32 1.12
N ILE A 107 -10.94 -12.93 2.12
CA ILE A 107 -12.36 -13.24 2.14
C ILE A 107 -13.09 -12.11 2.87
N GLU A 108 -14.24 -11.67 2.34
CA GLU A 108 -15.12 -10.76 3.06
C GLU A 108 -15.80 -11.49 4.23
N PRO A 109 -15.70 -11.00 5.48
CA PRO A 109 -16.25 -11.69 6.64
C PRO A 109 -17.78 -11.74 6.66
N SER A 110 -18.46 -10.79 5.99
CA SER A 110 -19.92 -10.67 5.97
C SER A 110 -20.60 -11.61 4.97
N THR A 111 -19.96 -11.88 3.83
CA THR A 111 -20.55 -12.69 2.73
C THR A 111 -19.84 -14.02 2.51
N GLY A 112 -18.62 -14.19 3.02
CA GLY A 112 -17.78 -15.35 2.75
C GLY A 112 -17.16 -15.36 1.34
N LEU A 113 -17.30 -14.29 0.56
CA LEU A 113 -16.82 -14.22 -0.82
C LEU A 113 -15.35 -13.84 -0.92
N LEU A 114 -14.63 -14.40 -1.90
CA LEU A 114 -13.27 -13.99 -2.24
C LEU A 114 -13.27 -12.62 -2.94
N ILE A 115 -12.79 -11.58 -2.26
CA ILE A 115 -12.81 -10.19 -2.78
C ILE A 115 -11.50 -9.75 -3.44
N SER A 116 -10.36 -10.30 -3.04
CA SER A 116 -9.06 -9.96 -3.62
C SER A 116 -8.04 -11.08 -3.44
N ALA A 117 -7.19 -11.28 -4.44
CA ALA A 117 -6.10 -12.24 -4.42
C ALA A 117 -4.84 -11.67 -5.08
N TRP A 118 -3.67 -12.04 -4.58
CA TRP A 118 -2.36 -11.59 -5.06
C TRP A 118 -1.49 -12.80 -5.37
N ILE A 119 -1.16 -13.02 -6.64
CA ILE A 119 -0.26 -14.08 -7.12
C ILE A 119 1.16 -13.78 -6.63
N LEU A 120 1.76 -14.74 -5.93
CA LEU A 120 3.03 -14.56 -5.23
C LEU A 120 4.23 -15.01 -6.05
N THR A 121 5.32 -14.26 -5.94
CA THR A 121 6.67 -14.71 -6.29
C THR A 121 7.16 -15.79 -5.32
N LYS A 122 8.22 -16.52 -5.71
CA LYS A 122 8.91 -17.47 -4.82
C LYS A 122 9.48 -16.80 -3.55
N ALA A 123 9.87 -15.52 -3.63
CA ALA A 123 10.43 -14.75 -2.52
C ALA A 123 9.36 -14.21 -1.54
N GLU A 124 8.13 -13.97 -2.01
CA GLU A 124 6.99 -13.70 -1.11
C GLU A 124 6.43 -15.01 -0.53
N ALA A 125 6.49 -16.10 -1.29
CA ALA A 125 6.03 -17.42 -0.87
C ALA A 125 6.79 -17.97 0.35
N SER A 126 8.08 -17.67 0.48
CA SER A 126 8.91 -18.11 1.61
C SER A 126 8.66 -17.36 2.92
N GLN A 127 7.98 -16.21 2.89
CA GLN A 127 7.72 -15.42 4.10
C GLN A 127 6.66 -16.10 4.98
N PRO A 128 6.89 -16.15 6.31
CA PRO A 128 5.91 -16.67 7.25
C PRO A 128 4.67 -15.79 7.24
N ARG A 129 3.51 -16.40 7.04
CA ARG A 129 2.21 -15.73 7.09
C ARG A 129 1.16 -16.71 7.60
N LYS A 130 0.09 -16.19 8.21
CA LYS A 130 -1.10 -16.96 8.59
C LYS A 130 -1.58 -17.78 7.38
N ALA A 131 -1.41 -19.09 7.48
CA ALA A 131 -2.05 -20.01 6.55
C ALA A 131 -3.57 -19.93 6.76
N SER A 132 -4.33 -20.13 5.70
CA SER A 132 -5.74 -20.39 5.85
C SER A 132 -5.96 -21.84 6.27
N ASP A 133 -6.09 -22.08 7.57
CA ASP A 133 -6.34 -23.41 8.13
C ASP A 133 -7.78 -23.92 7.86
N SER A 134 -8.47 -23.31 6.89
CA SER A 134 -9.74 -23.75 6.31
C SER A 134 -9.58 -24.98 5.41
N VAL A 135 -8.90 -26.01 5.91
CA VAL A 135 -9.32 -27.38 5.63
C VAL A 135 -10.63 -27.55 6.37
N GLY A 136 -11.75 -27.60 5.64
CA GLY A 136 -13.08 -27.83 6.20
C GLY A 136 -13.19 -29.23 6.77
N ARG A 137 -12.59 -29.46 7.94
CA ARG A 137 -12.69 -30.72 8.68
C ARG A 137 -14.07 -30.75 9.32
N ASN A 138 -15.04 -31.19 8.51
CA ASN A 138 -16.41 -31.49 8.90
C ASN A 138 -16.43 -32.71 9.85
N PHE A 139 -15.82 -32.57 11.02
CA PHE A 139 -15.86 -33.57 12.08
C PHE A 139 -17.26 -33.56 12.68
N ARG A 140 -18.12 -34.43 12.17
CA ARG A 140 -19.31 -34.84 12.90
C ARG A 140 -18.86 -35.69 14.08
N VAL A 141 -18.84 -35.08 15.26
CA VAL A 141 -18.70 -35.82 16.53
C VAL A 141 -20.05 -36.48 16.79
N GLU A 142 -20.21 -37.69 16.26
CA GLU A 142 -21.32 -38.57 16.64
C GLU A 142 -21.04 -39.04 18.07
N SER A 143 -21.80 -38.52 19.03
CA SER A 143 -21.69 -38.95 20.42
C SER A 143 -22.34 -40.32 20.58
N ASP A 144 -21.53 -41.39 20.59
CA ASP A 144 -22.00 -42.74 20.91
C ASP A 144 -22.70 -42.74 22.27
N THR A 145 -24.03 -42.74 22.20
CA THR A 145 -24.93 -42.82 23.34
C THR A 145 -25.64 -44.16 23.26
N THR A 146 -24.87 -45.24 23.35
CA THR A 146 -25.42 -46.60 23.51
C THR A 146 -26.25 -46.65 24.80
N PRO A 147 -27.58 -46.85 24.71
CA PRO A 147 -28.44 -46.85 25.88
C PRO A 147 -28.67 -48.28 26.40
N ARG A 148 -28.27 -48.50 27.65
CA ARG A 148 -28.67 -49.58 28.57
C ARG A 148 -27.99 -50.95 28.42
#